data_AF-B4JT56-F1
#
_entry.id   AF-B4JT56-F1
#
_cell.length_a   1.000
_cell.length_b   1.000
_cell.length_c   1.000
_cell.angle_alpha   90.00
_cell.angle_beta   90.00
_cell.angle_gamma   90.00
#
_symmetry.space_group_name_H-M   'P 1'
#
loop_
_entity.id
_entity.type
_entity.pdbx_description
1 polymer ?
#
loop_
_entity_poly.entity_id
_entity_poly.type
_entity_poly.pdbx_seq_one_letter_code
_entity_poly.pdbx_strand_id
1 'polypeptide(L)'
;MTESDVTLKNAGTAVEVAGAAGAVGTRLMPPEELAMQSLTKQLYKSKFFRGIYLERCFVEQLGGYRDVVVLQRSERELEKLLLSSASKLQLFYQRFVPNMWVGITKGSVGNYKHKPHATQLDTCVWTELRDMAFGEYWFSIKTLRFRDREVQLKLKMVRAVEAEPLSTPRHSLTIKKVSPSRAITSSDRDAAEIVTEEQQHLPQIGLEDFLAVLQQWRQSVVTTTYEFMANDVNKRNIMGTIRFLGLLIFSILSGAVVALRFMGIFAVRFLFEVSRFTHTATPIVFKLIEFVNRIVGAFFILLTMIWKDLVVNRGRNDGGRSMPREQLEANNRFKSITYERSHPHRRSPRYESSNYR
;
A
#
# COMPACT_ATOMS: atom_id res chain seq x y z
N MET A 1 42.34 9.23 66.41
CA MET A 1 43.04 7.96 66.11
C MET A 1 42.14 7.20 65.15
N THR A 2 41.99 7.56 63.87
CA THR A 2 42.92 7.64 62.71
C THR A 2 43.44 6.30 62.19
N GLU A 3 43.52 6.25 60.85
CA GLU A 3 44.11 5.23 59.95
C GLU A 3 43.15 4.09 59.54
N SER A 4 42.99 3.73 58.27
CA SER A 4 43.81 3.91 57.05
C SER A 4 42.88 3.65 55.83
N ASP A 5 42.74 4.51 54.84
CA ASP A 5 43.62 4.80 53.69
C ASP A 5 44.30 3.57 53.03
N VAL A 6 43.76 3.13 51.89
CA VAL A 6 44.56 2.59 50.78
C VAL A 6 44.03 3.18 49.49
N THR A 7 44.75 4.21 49.04
CA THR A 7 44.73 4.75 47.69
C THR A 7 45.85 4.07 46.91
N LEU A 8 45.58 3.49 45.75
CA LEU A 8 46.62 3.19 44.74
C LEU A 8 46.20 3.77 43.39
N LYS A 9 46.95 4.80 43.02
CA LYS A 9 47.05 5.42 41.69
C LYS A 9 47.75 4.49 40.71
N ASN A 10 47.33 4.55 39.44
CA ASN A 10 48.14 4.61 38.21
C ASN A 10 47.25 4.21 37.03
N ALA A 11 47.37 4.73 35.82
CA ALA A 11 48.03 5.88 35.23
C ALA A 11 47.40 5.98 33.82
N GLY A 12 47.48 7.15 33.19
CA GLY A 12 46.71 7.48 32.00
C GLY A 12 46.92 6.58 30.79
N THR A 13 45.87 6.46 29.99
CA THR A 13 46.00 6.60 28.54
C THR A 13 44.69 7.16 28.01
N ALA A 14 44.66 8.49 27.87
CA ALA A 14 43.68 9.16 27.05
C ALA A 14 43.98 8.79 25.60
N VAL A 15 43.11 7.98 24.99
CA VAL A 15 42.98 7.93 23.54
C VAL A 15 41.61 8.51 23.22
N GLU A 16 41.68 9.75 22.80
CA GLU A 16 40.71 10.50 22.03
C GLU A 16 40.07 9.61 20.96
N VAL A 17 38.79 9.26 21.12
CA VAL A 17 37.97 8.76 19.99
C VAL A 17 36.98 9.87 19.65
N ALA A 18 37.49 10.76 18.80
CA ALA A 18 36.70 11.69 18.02
C ALA A 18 35.59 10.93 17.26
N GLY A 19 34.45 11.61 17.12
CA GLY A 19 33.23 11.07 16.55
C GLY A 19 33.42 10.38 15.20
N ALA A 20 32.99 9.12 15.15
CA ALA A 20 32.65 8.47 13.90
C ALA A 20 31.13 8.64 13.68
N ALA A 21 30.77 9.74 13.03
CA ALA A 21 29.52 9.82 12.30
C ALA A 21 29.46 8.60 11.37
N GLY A 22 28.40 7.81 11.50
CA GLY A 22 28.21 6.55 10.79
C GLY A 22 28.27 6.75 9.28
N ALA A 23 29.43 6.46 8.70
CA ALA A 23 29.55 6.21 7.28
C ALA A 23 28.80 4.91 6.98
N VAL A 24 27.63 5.05 6.35
CA VAL A 24 26.92 3.94 5.71
C VAL A 24 27.83 3.43 4.59
N GLY A 25 28.66 2.45 4.92
CA GLY A 25 29.47 1.73 3.96
C GLY A 25 28.51 1.06 2.97
N THR A 26 28.41 1.59 1.77
CA THR A 26 27.63 1.01 0.68
C THR A 26 28.37 -0.23 0.19
N ARG A 27 28.14 -1.35 0.88
CA ARG A 27 28.53 -2.68 0.40
C ARG A 27 27.94 -2.84 -0.99
N LEU A 28 28.80 -2.99 -2.00
CA LEU A 28 28.38 -3.30 -3.36
C LEU A 28 27.62 -4.63 -3.34
N MET A 29 26.30 -4.55 -3.53
CA MET A 29 25.42 -5.70 -3.46
C MET A 29 25.51 -6.48 -4.77
N PRO A 30 25.93 -7.77 -4.74
CA PRO A 30 26.06 -8.55 -5.96
C PRO A 30 24.69 -8.76 -6.63
N PRO A 31 24.64 -8.95 -7.96
CA PRO A 31 23.38 -9.08 -8.70
C PRO A 31 22.55 -10.30 -8.23
N GLU A 32 23.21 -11.37 -7.80
CA GLU A 32 22.56 -12.54 -7.20
C GLU A 32 21.81 -12.21 -5.91
N GLU A 33 22.39 -11.35 -5.07
CA GLU A 33 21.75 -10.91 -3.82
C GLU A 33 20.51 -10.05 -4.13
N LEU A 34 20.60 -9.14 -5.09
CA LEU A 34 19.47 -8.33 -5.54
C LEU A 34 18.33 -9.21 -6.07
N ALA A 35 18.64 -10.22 -6.89
CA ALA A 35 17.67 -11.17 -7.40
C ALA A 35 16.98 -11.93 -6.26
N MET A 36 17.75 -12.48 -5.32
CA MET A 36 17.23 -13.20 -4.14
C MET A 36 16.32 -12.31 -3.28
N GLN A 37 16.72 -11.07 -3.02
CA GLN A 37 15.91 -10.12 -2.28
C GLN A 37 14.60 -9.80 -3.00
N SER A 38 14.65 -9.58 -4.32
CA SER A 38 13.46 -9.26 -5.11
C SER A 38 12.44 -10.40 -5.11
N LEU A 39 12.91 -11.63 -5.33
CA LEU A 39 12.10 -12.84 -5.33
C LEU A 39 11.47 -13.08 -3.95
N THR A 40 12.27 -12.97 -2.89
CA THR A 40 11.78 -13.16 -1.53
C THR A 40 10.77 -12.08 -1.13
N LYS A 41 11.02 -10.81 -1.48
CA LYS A 41 10.05 -9.72 -1.26
C LYS A 41 8.73 -10.00 -1.99
N GLN A 42 8.78 -10.49 -3.22
CA GLN A 42 7.59 -10.81 -4.00
C GLN A 42 6.80 -11.98 -3.41
N LEU A 43 7.48 -13.03 -2.91
CA LEU A 43 6.84 -14.19 -2.28
C LEU A 43 5.98 -13.81 -1.07
N TYR A 44 6.38 -12.78 -0.32
CA TYR A 44 5.71 -12.38 0.92
C TYR A 44 4.77 -11.20 0.78
N LYS A 45 4.87 -10.45 -0.32
CA LYS A 45 4.10 -9.22 -0.52
C LYS A 45 2.60 -9.51 -0.43
N SER A 46 1.90 -8.74 0.41
CA SER A 46 0.44 -8.78 0.55
C SER A 46 -0.14 -10.08 1.11
N LYS A 47 0.68 -10.96 1.71
CA LYS A 47 0.14 -12.12 2.44
C LYS A 47 -0.48 -11.67 3.76
N PHE A 48 -1.66 -12.21 4.07
CA PHE A 48 -2.36 -11.99 5.32
C PHE A 48 -2.27 -13.24 6.18
N PHE A 49 -2.21 -13.06 7.49
CA PHE A 49 -2.22 -14.18 8.43
C PHE A 49 -2.76 -13.73 9.78
N ARG A 50 -3.30 -14.69 10.53
CA ARG A 50 -3.64 -14.48 11.95
C ARG A 50 -2.44 -14.82 12.83
N GLY A 51 -2.08 -13.87 13.69
CA GLY A 51 -0.97 -14.00 14.61
C GLY A 51 -1.29 -13.45 15.98
N ILE A 52 -0.51 -13.87 16.97
CA ILE A 52 -0.64 -13.47 18.36
C ILE A 52 0.64 -12.70 18.73
N TYR A 53 0.48 -11.42 19.04
CA TYR A 53 1.57 -10.60 19.55
C TYR A 53 1.73 -10.86 21.04
N LEU A 54 2.85 -11.48 21.42
CA LEU A 54 3.08 -11.97 22.79
C LEU A 54 3.84 -10.96 23.63
N GLU A 55 5.05 -10.62 23.20
CA GLU A 55 5.96 -9.80 24.00
C GLU A 55 7.02 -9.14 23.12
N ARG A 56 7.78 -8.23 23.74
CA ARG A 56 8.92 -7.55 23.12
C ARG A 56 10.21 -8.03 23.79
N CYS A 57 11.05 -8.72 23.04
CA CYS A 57 12.27 -9.34 23.55
C CYS A 57 13.51 -8.61 23.04
N PHE A 58 14.56 -8.56 23.86
CA PHE A 58 15.87 -8.09 23.44
C PHE A 58 16.62 -9.20 22.70
N VAL A 59 17.07 -8.92 21.48
CA VAL A 59 17.86 -9.84 20.66
C VAL A 59 19.32 -9.42 20.74
N GLU A 60 20.12 -10.21 21.46
CA GLU A 60 21.53 -9.91 21.75
C GLU A 60 22.36 -9.78 20.47
N GLN A 61 22.13 -10.63 19.46
CA GLN A 61 22.86 -10.59 18.19
C GLN A 61 22.68 -9.27 17.43
N LEU A 62 21.56 -8.58 17.66
CA LEU A 62 21.21 -7.33 17.01
C LEU A 62 21.40 -6.11 17.90
N GLY A 63 21.61 -6.30 19.20
CA GLY A 63 21.68 -5.22 20.18
C GLY A 63 20.39 -4.40 20.26
N GLY A 64 19.23 -5.01 20.01
CA GLY A 64 17.96 -4.27 19.91
C GLY A 64 16.73 -5.10 20.24
N TYR A 65 15.64 -4.40 20.56
CA TYR A 65 14.36 -5.03 20.86
C TYR A 65 13.59 -5.38 19.60
N ARG A 66 12.95 -6.55 19.60
CA ARG A 66 12.05 -7.04 18.55
C ARG A 66 10.77 -7.55 19.16
N ASP A 67 9.68 -7.32 18.45
CA ASP A 67 8.34 -7.77 18.82
C ASP A 67 8.13 -9.20 18.30
N VAL A 68 7.64 -10.08 19.17
CA VAL A 68 7.46 -11.51 18.88
C VAL A 68 6.01 -11.77 18.53
N VAL A 69 5.75 -12.12 17.27
CA VAL A 69 4.43 -12.50 16.76
C VAL A 69 4.44 -13.99 16.43
N VAL A 70 3.60 -14.75 17.12
CA VAL A 70 3.45 -16.19 16.89
C VAL A 70 2.32 -16.46 15.92
N LEU A 71 2.51 -17.40 14.99
CA LEU A 71 1.46 -17.77 14.05
C LEU A 71 0.34 -18.56 14.74
N GLN A 72 -0.89 -18.34 14.31
CA GLN A 72 -2.01 -19.17 14.74
C GLN A 72 -1.94 -20.56 14.09
N ARG A 73 -2.47 -21.58 14.78
CA ARG A 73 -2.52 -22.98 14.33
C ARG A 73 -3.12 -23.19 12.93
N SER A 74 -4.01 -22.32 12.48
CA SER A 74 -4.61 -22.37 11.14
C SER A 74 -3.63 -22.03 10.02
N GLU A 75 -2.53 -21.33 10.30
CA GLU A 75 -1.61 -20.77 9.31
C GLU A 75 -0.47 -21.73 8.92
N ARG A 76 -0.79 -23.02 8.74
CA ARG A 76 0.21 -24.09 8.46
C ARG A 76 0.96 -23.92 7.14
N GLU A 77 0.26 -23.46 6.11
CA GLU A 77 0.85 -23.23 4.79
C GLU A 77 1.88 -22.10 4.84
N LEU A 78 1.54 -21.02 5.56
CA LEU A 78 2.44 -19.90 5.77
C LEU A 78 3.64 -20.30 6.65
N GLU A 79 3.43 -21.09 7.70
CA GLU A 79 4.51 -21.65 8.51
C GLU A 79 5.53 -22.42 7.64
N LYS A 80 5.06 -23.33 6.78
CA LYS A 80 5.93 -24.09 5.87
C LYS A 80 6.72 -23.16 4.94
N LEU A 81 6.06 -22.13 4.40
CA LEU A 81 6.70 -21.14 3.53
C LEU A 81 7.76 -20.33 4.29
N LEU A 82 7.43 -19.80 5.46
CA LEU A 82 8.32 -18.99 6.30
C LEU A 82 9.57 -19.78 6.66
N LEU A 83 9.42 -20.99 7.22
CA LEU A 83 10.54 -21.83 7.63
C LEU A 83 11.42 -22.22 6.44
N SER A 84 10.82 -22.67 5.33
CA SER A 84 11.59 -23.06 4.15
C SER A 84 12.36 -21.89 3.53
N SER A 85 11.78 -20.70 3.50
CA SER A 85 12.48 -19.50 3.04
C SER A 85 13.56 -19.04 4.01
N ALA A 86 13.33 -19.14 5.32
CA ALA A 86 14.26 -18.70 6.34
C ALA A 86 15.54 -19.52 6.27
N SER A 87 15.42 -20.85 6.14
CA SER A 87 16.56 -21.73 5.91
C SER A 87 17.33 -21.40 4.62
N LYS A 88 16.61 -21.12 3.52
CA LYS A 88 17.25 -20.74 2.24
C LYS A 88 17.98 -19.40 2.34
N LEU A 89 17.36 -18.39 2.97
CA LEU A 89 17.96 -17.09 3.20
C LEU A 89 19.19 -17.21 4.09
N GLN A 90 19.10 -17.99 5.17
CA GLN A 90 20.21 -18.20 6.09
C GLN A 90 21.40 -18.87 5.38
N LEU A 91 21.16 -19.91 4.58
CA LEU A 91 22.20 -20.58 3.78
C LEU A 91 22.82 -19.65 2.73
N PHE A 92 21.99 -18.85 2.05
CA PHE A 92 22.46 -17.90 1.05
C PHE A 92 23.36 -16.82 1.67
N TYR A 93 22.90 -16.22 2.78
CA TYR A 93 23.59 -15.12 3.43
C TYR A 93 24.82 -15.55 4.24
N GLN A 94 24.94 -16.81 4.64
CA GLN A 94 26.12 -17.34 5.34
C GLN A 94 27.44 -17.07 4.59
N ARG A 95 27.39 -16.99 3.25
CA ARG A 95 28.55 -16.69 2.39
C ARG A 95 28.96 -15.22 2.37
N PHE A 96 28.02 -14.34 2.70
CA PHE A 96 28.11 -12.90 2.43
C PHE A 96 28.20 -12.07 3.71
N VAL A 97 27.39 -12.44 4.71
CA VAL A 97 27.27 -11.77 5.99
C VAL A 97 27.29 -12.86 7.07
N PRO A 98 28.45 -13.09 7.72
CA PRO A 98 28.50 -14.02 8.83
C PRO A 98 27.54 -13.54 9.92
N ASN A 99 26.73 -14.46 10.46
CA ASN A 99 25.71 -14.19 11.48
C ASN A 99 24.55 -13.29 11.02
N MET A 100 24.20 -13.29 9.72
CA MET A 100 22.94 -12.68 9.27
C MET A 100 21.75 -13.27 10.04
N TRP A 101 21.05 -12.43 10.80
CA TRP A 101 19.87 -12.87 11.54
C TRP A 101 18.63 -12.80 10.67
N VAL A 102 17.87 -13.89 10.62
CA VAL A 102 16.59 -13.93 9.93
C VAL A 102 15.49 -13.87 10.97
N GLY A 103 14.60 -12.88 10.88
CA GLY A 103 13.51 -12.64 11.84
C GLY A 103 12.37 -13.66 11.78
N ILE A 104 12.69 -14.92 11.50
CA ILE A 104 11.77 -16.07 11.49
C ILE A 104 12.49 -17.19 12.25
N THR A 105 11.87 -17.70 13.31
CA THR A 105 12.44 -18.80 14.10
C THR A 105 11.38 -19.84 14.42
N LYS A 106 11.83 -21.06 14.76
CA LYS A 106 10.97 -22.12 15.26
C LYS A 106 11.29 -22.37 16.74
N GLY A 107 10.28 -22.26 17.59
CA GLY A 107 10.39 -22.47 19.04
C GLY A 107 11.12 -21.33 19.76
N SER A 108 11.78 -21.69 20.86
CA SER A 108 12.49 -20.78 21.76
C SER A 108 13.83 -20.32 21.16
N VAL A 109 14.13 -19.02 21.24
CA VAL A 109 15.38 -18.44 20.75
C VAL A 109 15.88 -17.35 21.71
N GLY A 110 17.15 -17.46 22.10
CA GLY A 110 17.79 -16.52 23.04
C GLY A 110 17.03 -16.48 24.37
N ASN A 111 16.62 -15.27 24.76
CA ASN A 111 15.88 -15.03 26.00
C ASN A 111 14.37 -15.32 25.89
N TYR A 112 13.85 -15.53 24.68
CA TYR A 112 12.46 -15.89 24.46
C TYR A 112 12.26 -17.40 24.64
N LYS A 113 11.38 -17.77 25.58
CA LYS A 113 10.96 -19.16 25.82
C LYS A 113 9.53 -19.34 25.32
N HIS A 114 9.39 -20.00 24.16
CA HIS A 114 8.08 -20.32 23.62
C HIS A 114 7.36 -21.30 24.53
N LYS A 115 6.17 -20.93 24.99
CA LYS A 115 5.28 -21.81 25.74
C LYS A 115 4.26 -22.37 24.75
N PRO A 116 4.24 -23.69 24.49
CA PRO A 116 3.31 -24.26 23.53
C PRO A 116 1.88 -24.03 24.00
N HIS A 117 1.07 -23.41 23.15
CA HIS A 117 -0.33 -23.15 23.40
C HIS A 117 -1.21 -23.78 22.32
N ALA A 118 -2.38 -24.30 22.67
CA ALA A 118 -3.19 -25.13 21.79
C ALA A 118 -3.60 -24.44 20.48
N THR A 119 -3.69 -23.10 20.49
CA THR A 119 -4.07 -22.25 19.35
C THR A 119 -2.87 -21.68 18.57
N GLN A 120 -1.64 -21.93 19.03
CA GLN A 120 -0.41 -21.34 18.48
C GLN A 120 0.44 -22.39 17.76
N LEU A 121 1.24 -21.92 16.81
CA LEU A 121 2.32 -22.67 16.19
C LEU A 121 3.64 -22.35 16.88
N ASP A 122 4.65 -23.21 16.71
CA ASP A 122 5.98 -22.95 17.25
C ASP A 122 6.72 -21.85 16.45
N THR A 123 6.21 -21.47 15.27
CA THR A 123 6.86 -20.51 14.39
C THR A 123 6.62 -19.08 14.87
N CYS A 124 7.73 -18.36 15.11
CA CYS A 124 7.76 -16.99 15.60
C CYS A 124 8.31 -16.04 14.51
N VAL A 125 7.63 -14.91 14.34
CA VAL A 125 8.05 -13.80 13.48
C VAL A 125 8.51 -12.66 14.36
N TRP A 126 9.75 -12.23 14.14
CA TRP A 126 10.39 -11.17 14.89
C TRP A 126 10.38 -9.89 14.06
N THR A 127 9.72 -8.85 14.57
CA THR A 127 9.46 -7.63 13.80
C THR A 127 9.60 -6.37 14.66
N GLU A 128 9.31 -5.22 14.06
CA GLU A 128 9.16 -3.92 14.72
C GLU A 128 7.72 -3.45 14.47
N LEU A 129 6.88 -3.55 15.50
CA LEU A 129 5.53 -3.02 15.57
C LEU A 129 5.57 -1.62 16.22
N ARG A 130 4.55 -0.81 15.93
CA ARG A 130 4.39 0.53 16.53
C ARG A 130 3.24 0.49 17.52
N ASP A 131 3.54 0.70 18.80
CA ASP A 131 2.60 0.92 19.91
C ASP A 131 1.33 0.07 19.84
N MET A 132 1.51 -1.24 19.72
CA MET A 132 0.42 -2.22 19.67
C MET A 132 0.30 -2.91 21.03
N ALA A 133 -0.94 -3.15 21.47
CA ALA A 133 -1.18 -3.95 22.67
C ALA A 133 -0.97 -5.44 22.38
N PHE A 134 -0.58 -6.23 23.38
CA PHE A 134 -0.48 -7.68 23.26
C PHE A 134 -1.86 -8.30 22.96
N GLY A 135 -1.89 -9.35 22.15
CA GLY A 135 -3.14 -10.01 21.77
C GLY A 135 -3.15 -10.56 20.36
N GLU A 136 -4.34 -10.96 19.90
CA GLU A 136 -4.55 -11.58 18.60
C GLU A 136 -4.94 -10.54 17.52
N TYR A 137 -4.28 -10.61 16.37
CA TYR A 137 -4.52 -9.68 15.29
C TYR A 137 -4.43 -10.36 13.92
N TRP A 138 -5.08 -9.75 12.95
CA TRP A 138 -4.81 -9.98 11.54
C TRP A 138 -3.65 -9.10 11.11
N PHE A 139 -2.59 -9.73 10.60
CA PHE A 139 -1.42 -9.06 10.07
C PHE A 139 -1.37 -9.19 8.54
N SER A 140 -0.84 -8.16 7.90
CA SER A 140 -0.47 -8.16 6.49
C SER A 140 1.04 -7.95 6.37
N ILE A 141 1.72 -8.82 5.62
CA ILE A 141 3.14 -8.67 5.34
C ILE A 141 3.30 -7.61 4.23
N LYS A 142 3.80 -6.42 4.60
CA LYS A 142 4.01 -5.33 3.65
C LYS A 142 5.19 -5.61 2.73
N THR A 143 6.32 -5.99 3.31
CA THR A 143 7.60 -6.22 2.61
C THR A 143 8.61 -6.86 3.56
N LEU A 144 9.75 -7.30 3.01
CA LEU A 144 10.93 -7.66 3.79
C LEU A 144 11.94 -6.50 3.75
N ARG A 145 12.51 -6.19 4.92
CA ARG A 145 13.60 -5.25 5.09
C ARG A 145 14.89 -6.04 5.23
N PHE A 146 15.83 -5.77 4.35
CA PHE A 146 17.19 -6.27 4.43
C PHE A 146 18.05 -5.14 4.99
N ARG A 147 18.58 -5.34 6.19
CA ARG A 147 19.60 -4.49 6.81
C ARG A 147 20.93 -5.24 6.78
N ASP A 148 22.00 -4.59 7.23
CA ASP A 148 23.35 -5.15 7.15
C ASP A 148 23.51 -6.46 7.93
N ARG A 149 22.77 -6.64 9.02
CA ARG A 149 22.85 -7.83 9.91
C ARG A 149 21.51 -8.52 10.15
N GLU A 150 20.43 -8.04 9.56
CA GLU A 150 19.12 -8.67 9.73
C GLU A 150 18.23 -8.66 8.48
N VAL A 151 17.43 -9.71 8.36
CA VAL A 151 16.28 -9.78 7.47
C VAL A 151 15.02 -9.75 8.32
N GLN A 152 14.25 -8.66 8.22
CA GLN A 152 13.08 -8.41 9.05
C GLN A 152 11.81 -8.33 8.22
N LEU A 153 10.74 -9.00 8.66
CA LEU A 153 9.42 -8.86 8.05
C LEU A 153 8.78 -7.56 8.54
N LYS A 154 8.33 -6.71 7.62
CA LYS A 154 7.56 -5.50 7.97
C LYS A 154 6.08 -5.84 7.98
N LEU A 155 5.48 -5.90 9.17
CA LEU A 155 4.07 -6.20 9.34
C LEU A 155 3.21 -4.92 9.38
N LYS A 156 1.95 -5.06 8.99
CA LYS A 156 0.87 -4.08 9.22
C LYS A 156 -0.26 -4.78 9.93
N MET A 157 -0.70 -4.26 11.08
CA MET A 157 -1.97 -4.70 11.66
C MET A 157 -3.12 -4.22 10.78
N VAL A 158 -4.04 -5.14 10.50
CA VAL A 158 -5.24 -4.92 9.70
C VAL A 158 -6.44 -4.72 10.61
N ARG A 159 -6.63 -5.63 11.57
CA ARG A 159 -7.68 -5.56 12.59
C ARG A 159 -7.32 -6.40 13.81
N ALA A 160 -7.86 -6.03 14.97
CA ALA A 160 -7.87 -6.88 16.16
C ALA A 160 -8.82 -8.07 15.93
N VAL A 161 -8.47 -9.21 16.51
CA VAL A 161 -9.39 -10.34 16.65
C VAL A 161 -10.06 -10.15 18.00
N GLU A 162 -11.36 -9.85 17.99
CA GLU A 162 -12.12 -9.79 19.24
C GLU A 162 -12.08 -11.18 19.88
N ALA A 163 -11.61 -11.24 21.13
CA ALA A 163 -11.67 -12.47 21.90
C ALA A 163 -13.14 -12.82 22.06
N GLU A 164 -13.56 -13.93 21.43
CA GLU A 164 -14.89 -14.48 21.63
C GLU A 164 -15.06 -14.68 23.14
N PRO A 165 -15.99 -13.96 23.80
CA PRO A 165 -16.10 -14.02 25.24
C PRO A 165 -16.42 -15.46 25.61
N LEU A 166 -15.50 -16.09 26.33
CA LEU A 166 -15.65 -17.44 26.87
C LEU A 166 -17.04 -17.53 27.50
N SER A 167 -17.91 -18.28 26.82
CA SER A 167 -19.26 -18.58 27.25
C SER A 167 -19.19 -19.07 28.69
N THR A 168 -19.78 -18.32 29.62
CA THR A 168 -20.03 -18.81 30.97
C THR A 168 -20.84 -20.11 30.88
N PRO A 169 -20.50 -21.14 31.67
CA PRO A 169 -21.09 -22.46 31.52
C PRO A 169 -22.55 -22.42 31.97
N ARG A 170 -23.49 -22.31 31.03
CA ARG A 170 -24.89 -22.66 31.26
C ARG A 170 -25.19 -23.99 30.58
N HIS A 171 -25.33 -25.00 31.43
CA HIS A 171 -26.10 -26.23 31.25
C HIS A 171 -26.44 -26.66 29.81
N SER A 172 -25.65 -27.62 29.33
CA SER A 172 -26.11 -28.86 28.70
C SER A 172 -27.48 -28.84 28.01
N LEU A 173 -27.49 -28.73 26.68
CA LEU A 173 -28.33 -29.58 25.85
C LEU A 173 -27.54 -30.07 24.63
N THR A 174 -27.23 -31.36 24.71
CA THR A 174 -26.54 -32.18 23.72
C THR A 174 -27.40 -32.29 22.46
N ILE A 175 -27.06 -31.57 21.40
CA ILE A 175 -27.60 -31.84 20.07
C ILE A 175 -26.52 -32.62 19.30
N LYS A 176 -26.75 -33.93 19.20
CA LYS A 176 -26.02 -34.85 18.33
C LYS A 176 -26.05 -34.32 16.90
N LYS A 177 -24.92 -33.80 16.42
CA LYS A 177 -24.71 -33.51 14.99
C LYS A 177 -24.17 -34.77 14.32
N VAL A 178 -25.07 -35.51 13.68
CA VAL A 178 -24.70 -36.60 12.76
C VAL A 178 -24.13 -35.95 11.50
N SER A 179 -22.83 -36.13 11.27
CA SER A 179 -22.20 -35.87 9.98
C SER A 179 -22.31 -37.11 9.09
N PRO A 180 -22.78 -37.03 7.84
CA PRO A 180 -22.56 -38.07 6.87
C PRO A 180 -21.26 -37.76 6.11
N SER A 181 -20.14 -38.31 6.59
CA SER A 181 -18.90 -38.35 5.81
C SER A 181 -18.74 -39.74 5.22
N ARG A 182 -18.84 -39.78 3.89
CA ARG A 182 -18.42 -40.89 3.04
C ARG A 182 -17.04 -41.42 3.47
N ALA A 183 -16.99 -42.71 3.74
CA ALA A 183 -15.76 -43.50 3.75
C ALA A 183 -15.95 -44.63 2.74
N ILE A 184 -15.21 -44.57 1.62
CA ILE A 184 -15.01 -45.71 0.73
C ILE A 184 -13.56 -46.12 0.93
N THR A 185 -13.37 -47.24 1.63
CA THR A 185 -12.11 -47.98 1.70
C THR A 185 -12.11 -49.05 0.62
N SER A 186 -11.09 -49.04 -0.21
CA SER A 186 -10.74 -50.10 -1.15
C SER A 186 -10.06 -51.27 -0.43
N SER A 187 -10.56 -52.49 -0.63
CA SER A 187 -9.75 -53.69 -0.89
C SER A 187 -10.64 -54.91 -1.15
N ASP A 188 -10.60 -55.31 -2.41
CA ASP A 188 -10.34 -56.67 -2.91
C ASP A 188 -11.44 -57.76 -2.98
N ARG A 189 -11.58 -58.21 -4.25
CA ARG A 189 -11.94 -59.53 -4.79
C ARG A 189 -13.35 -59.82 -5.35
N ASP A 190 -13.32 -59.90 -6.69
CA ASP A 190 -13.87 -60.92 -7.60
C ASP A 190 -15.36 -60.85 -7.98
N ALA A 191 -15.67 -60.28 -9.14
CA ALA A 191 -15.80 -61.02 -10.41
C ALA A 191 -16.69 -60.30 -11.45
N ALA A 192 -16.20 -60.30 -12.70
CA ALA A 192 -16.89 -60.15 -14.00
C ALA A 192 -17.61 -58.82 -14.30
N GLU A 193 -17.04 -57.99 -15.19
CA GLU A 193 -17.38 -57.94 -16.63
C GLU A 193 -18.69 -57.15 -16.84
N ILE A 194 -18.65 -55.89 -17.29
CA ILE A 194 -18.80 -55.53 -18.71
C ILE A 194 -18.17 -54.15 -18.97
N VAL A 195 -17.41 -54.11 -20.06
CA VAL A 195 -16.88 -52.96 -20.79
C VAL A 195 -18.03 -52.24 -21.50
N THR A 196 -18.19 -50.92 -21.31
CA THR A 196 -18.44 -49.99 -22.44
C THR A 196 -18.04 -48.57 -22.03
N GLU A 197 -17.15 -47.98 -22.82
CA GLU A 197 -16.85 -46.57 -22.90
C GLU A 197 -18.13 -45.77 -23.24
N GLU A 198 -18.39 -44.64 -22.60
CA GLU A 198 -18.94 -43.46 -23.30
C GLU A 198 -18.83 -42.20 -22.43
N GLN A 199 -18.40 -41.15 -23.12
CA GLN A 199 -18.64 -39.72 -22.94
C GLN A 199 -18.52 -39.07 -21.55
N GLN A 200 -17.52 -38.20 -21.47
CA GLN A 200 -17.61 -36.86 -20.89
C GLN A 200 -18.99 -36.22 -21.11
N HIS A 201 -19.83 -36.22 -20.09
CA HIS A 201 -20.86 -35.20 -19.92
C HIS A 201 -20.43 -34.29 -18.78
N LEU A 202 -19.98 -33.07 -19.13
CA LEU A 202 -20.11 -31.94 -18.21
C LEU A 202 -21.56 -31.95 -17.69
N PRO A 203 -21.81 -31.94 -16.37
CA PRO A 203 -23.15 -31.68 -15.87
C PRO A 203 -23.50 -30.27 -16.33
N GLN A 204 -24.39 -30.17 -17.32
CA GLN A 204 -25.00 -28.92 -17.69
C GLN A 204 -25.80 -28.47 -16.47
N ILE A 205 -25.25 -27.49 -15.76
CA ILE A 205 -25.91 -26.81 -14.64
C ILE A 205 -27.19 -26.18 -15.23
N GLY A 206 -28.31 -26.88 -15.04
CA GLY A 206 -29.62 -26.45 -15.50
C GLY A 206 -30.13 -25.29 -14.66
N LEU A 207 -31.03 -24.48 -15.24
CA LEU A 207 -31.71 -23.41 -14.52
C LEU A 207 -32.50 -23.94 -13.32
N GLU A 208 -32.97 -25.20 -13.38
CA GLU A 208 -33.61 -25.89 -12.26
C GLU A 208 -32.72 -26.01 -11.01
N ASP A 209 -31.43 -26.29 -11.16
CA ASP A 209 -30.49 -26.40 -10.03
C ASP A 209 -30.23 -25.04 -9.39
N PHE A 210 -30.16 -23.98 -10.20
CA PHE A 210 -30.04 -22.62 -9.69
C PHE A 210 -31.30 -22.19 -8.94
N LEU A 211 -32.49 -22.54 -9.44
CA LEU A 211 -33.77 -22.23 -8.81
C LEU A 211 -33.92 -22.99 -7.48
N ALA A 212 -33.47 -24.24 -7.41
CA ALA A 212 -33.44 -25.03 -6.18
C ALA A 212 -32.49 -24.42 -5.13
N VAL A 213 -31.29 -24.00 -5.53
CA VAL A 213 -30.33 -23.33 -4.62
C VAL A 213 -30.88 -21.98 -4.14
N LEU A 214 -31.55 -21.22 -5.02
CA LEU A 214 -32.13 -19.93 -4.67
C LEU A 214 -33.34 -20.07 -3.73
N GLN A 215 -34.17 -21.10 -3.92
CA GLN A 215 -35.26 -21.43 -3.01
C GLN A 215 -34.73 -21.92 -1.65
N GLN A 216 -33.69 -22.75 -1.65
CA GLN A 216 -33.04 -23.22 -0.43
C GLN A 216 -32.39 -22.07 0.34
N TRP A 217 -31.74 -21.13 -0.35
CA TRP A 217 -31.17 -19.94 0.27
C TRP A 217 -32.27 -19.03 0.85
N ARG A 218 -33.36 -18.82 0.10
CA ARG A 218 -34.52 -18.05 0.59
C ARG A 218 -35.10 -18.68 1.85
N GLN A 219 -35.33 -19.98 1.86
CA GLN A 219 -35.85 -20.67 3.03
C GLN A 219 -34.90 -20.57 4.22
N SER A 220 -33.60 -20.77 4.00
CA SER A 220 -32.58 -20.66 5.04
C SER A 220 -32.48 -19.24 5.61
N VAL A 221 -32.58 -18.20 4.79
CA VAL A 221 -32.59 -16.80 5.26
C VAL A 221 -33.86 -16.50 6.04
N VAL A 222 -35.02 -16.96 5.57
CA VAL A 222 -36.30 -16.78 6.26
C VAL A 222 -36.31 -17.48 7.62
N THR A 223 -35.83 -18.73 7.70
CA THR A 223 -35.77 -19.45 8.98
C THR A 223 -34.79 -18.78 9.94
N THR A 224 -33.61 -18.37 9.47
CA THR A 224 -32.62 -17.68 10.32
C THR A 224 -33.12 -16.31 10.80
N THR A 225 -33.80 -15.56 9.94
CA THR A 225 -34.39 -14.26 10.35
C THR A 225 -35.59 -14.43 11.27
N TYR A 226 -36.42 -15.45 11.07
CA TYR A 226 -37.56 -15.73 11.93
C TYR A 226 -37.13 -16.26 13.30
N GLU A 227 -36.13 -17.14 13.36
CA GLU A 227 -35.55 -17.62 14.62
C GLU A 227 -34.87 -16.48 15.40
N PHE A 228 -34.17 -15.58 14.71
CA PHE A 228 -33.56 -14.40 15.34
C PHE A 228 -34.62 -13.40 15.83
N MET A 229 -35.67 -13.15 15.04
CA MET A 229 -36.77 -12.26 15.45
C MET A 229 -37.60 -12.83 16.60
N ALA A 230 -37.86 -14.14 16.61
CA ALA A 230 -38.69 -14.75 17.64
C ALA A 230 -37.97 -14.90 18.99
N ASN A 231 -36.64 -15.09 18.98
CA ASN A 231 -35.88 -15.40 20.18
C ASN A 231 -35.22 -14.16 20.84
N ASP A 232 -34.80 -13.14 20.07
CA ASP A 232 -34.03 -11.99 20.59
C ASP A 232 -34.79 -10.66 20.71
N VAL A 233 -36.04 -10.61 20.23
CA VAL A 233 -36.86 -9.38 20.23
C VAL A 233 -37.68 -9.26 21.52
N ASN A 234 -36.98 -9.02 22.63
CA ASN A 234 -37.62 -8.64 23.89
C ASN A 234 -37.92 -7.13 23.88
N LYS A 235 -39.11 -6.70 24.35
CA LYS A 235 -39.54 -5.28 24.33
C LYS A 235 -38.53 -4.35 25.01
N ARG A 236 -37.83 -4.83 26.04
CA ARG A 236 -36.76 -4.08 26.71
C ARG A 236 -35.51 -3.90 25.83
N ASN A 237 -35.17 -4.90 25.02
CA ASN A 237 -34.04 -4.84 24.10
C ASN A 237 -34.33 -3.85 22.97
N ILE A 238 -35.52 -3.92 22.37
CA ILE A 238 -35.98 -2.96 21.34
C ILE A 238 -35.91 -1.53 21.84
N MET A 239 -36.38 -1.27 23.07
CA MET A 239 -36.36 0.09 23.62
C MET A 239 -34.94 0.59 23.90
N GLY A 240 -34.03 -0.33 24.27
CA GLY A 240 -32.59 -0.05 24.35
C GLY A 240 -32.00 0.29 22.98
N THR A 241 -32.31 -0.50 21.96
CA THR A 241 -31.83 -0.28 20.58
C THR A 241 -32.34 1.03 20.01
N ILE A 242 -33.61 1.40 20.23
CA ILE A 242 -34.17 2.68 19.77
C ILE A 242 -33.48 3.86 20.45
N ARG A 243 -33.20 3.79 21.75
CA ARG A 243 -32.47 4.84 22.49
C ARG A 243 -31.03 4.97 21.98
N PHE A 244 -30.34 3.85 21.78
CA PHE A 244 -29.00 3.83 21.21
C PHE A 244 -28.99 4.41 19.79
N LEU A 245 -29.95 4.03 18.95
CA LEU A 245 -30.09 4.54 17.59
C LEU A 245 -30.35 6.05 17.57
N GLY A 246 -31.17 6.56 18.49
CA GLY A 246 -31.39 7.99 18.65
C GLY A 246 -30.10 8.75 19.00
N LEU A 247 -29.32 8.22 19.96
CA LEU A 247 -28.02 8.81 20.33
C LEU A 247 -27.01 8.74 19.17
N LEU A 248 -27.01 7.64 18.43
CA LEU A 248 -26.15 7.47 17.25
C LEU A 248 -26.49 8.49 16.16
N ILE A 249 -27.78 8.67 15.84
CA ILE A 249 -28.22 9.67 14.87
C ILE A 249 -27.83 11.06 15.33
N PHE A 250 -28.04 11.40 16.61
CA PHE A 250 -27.68 12.72 17.15
C PHE A 250 -26.16 12.95 17.11
N SER A 251 -25.37 11.92 17.41
CA SER A 251 -23.91 11.97 17.33
C SER A 251 -23.44 12.19 15.88
N ILE A 252 -24.01 11.46 14.92
CA ILE A 252 -23.71 11.62 13.49
C ILE A 252 -24.12 13.01 13.00
N LEU A 253 -25.31 13.50 13.37
CA LEU A 253 -25.76 14.83 12.98
C LEU A 253 -24.86 15.93 13.53
N SER A 254 -24.51 15.83 14.82
CA SER A 254 -23.59 16.78 15.47
C SER A 254 -22.22 16.77 14.80
N GLY A 255 -21.67 15.57 14.54
CA GLY A 255 -20.43 15.40 13.80
C GLY A 255 -20.50 15.98 12.38
N ALA A 256 -21.62 15.78 11.68
CA ALA A 256 -21.85 16.30 10.34
C ALA A 256 -21.91 17.83 10.32
N VAL A 257 -22.57 18.47 11.30
CA VAL A 257 -22.62 19.94 11.41
C VAL A 257 -21.22 20.52 11.63
N VAL A 258 -20.42 19.90 12.49
CA VAL A 258 -19.03 20.30 12.73
C VAL A 258 -18.18 20.10 11.47
N ALA A 259 -18.32 18.95 10.81
CA ALA A 259 -17.63 18.65 9.56
C ALA A 259 -17.99 19.65 8.45
N LEU A 260 -19.27 20.03 8.32
CA LEU A 260 -19.72 21.04 7.36
C LEU A 260 -19.10 22.42 7.64
N ARG A 261 -18.96 22.82 8.90
CA ARG A 261 -18.26 24.07 9.25
C ARG A 261 -16.79 24.03 8.83
N PHE A 262 -16.09 22.95 9.13
CA PHE A 262 -14.70 22.79 8.69
C PHE A 262 -14.58 22.72 7.17
N MET A 263 -15.47 22.00 6.51
CA MET A 263 -15.53 21.88 5.05
C MET A 263 -15.80 23.26 4.41
N GLY A 264 -16.67 24.09 4.98
CA GLY A 264 -16.92 25.44 4.49
C GLY A 264 -15.68 26.34 4.56
N ILE A 265 -14.99 26.34 5.71
CA ILE A 265 -13.74 27.12 5.89
C ILE A 265 -12.65 26.62 4.92
N PHE A 266 -12.53 25.30 4.78
CA PHE A 266 -11.61 24.68 3.83
C PHE A 266 -11.95 25.04 2.39
N ALA A 267 -13.23 24.93 1.99
CA ALA A 267 -13.68 25.22 0.64
C ALA A 267 -13.42 26.68 0.25
N VAL A 268 -13.65 27.64 1.15
CA VAL A 268 -13.35 29.06 0.90
C VAL A 268 -11.84 29.27 0.70
N ARG A 269 -11.00 28.68 1.56
CA ARG A 269 -9.52 28.77 1.42
C ARG A 269 -9.05 28.09 0.14
N PHE A 270 -9.60 26.94 -0.18
CA PHE A 270 -9.29 26.19 -1.38
C PHE A 270 -9.67 26.99 -2.63
N LEU A 271 -10.89 27.56 -2.67
CA LEU A 271 -11.36 28.37 -3.79
C LEU A 271 -10.50 29.63 -3.96
N PHE A 272 -10.08 30.26 -2.86
CA PHE A 272 -9.16 31.40 -2.91
C PHE A 272 -7.79 31.01 -3.49
N GLU A 273 -7.23 29.88 -3.08
CA GLU A 273 -5.94 29.41 -3.61
C GLU A 273 -6.06 28.95 -5.07
N VAL A 274 -7.17 28.30 -5.44
CA VAL A 274 -7.49 27.93 -6.82
C VAL A 274 -7.67 29.17 -7.70
N SER A 275 -8.28 30.23 -7.18
CA SER A 275 -8.42 31.51 -7.89
C SER A 275 -7.05 32.13 -8.16
N ARG A 276 -6.17 32.18 -7.15
CA ARG A 276 -4.78 32.64 -7.32
C ARG A 276 -4.02 31.78 -8.33
N PHE A 277 -4.15 30.46 -8.23
CA PHE A 277 -3.56 29.52 -9.18
C PHE A 277 -4.09 29.73 -10.60
N THR A 278 -5.39 29.96 -10.76
CA THR A 278 -6.00 30.22 -12.06
C THR A 278 -5.46 31.52 -12.64
N HIS A 279 -5.32 32.58 -11.83
CA HIS A 279 -4.76 33.85 -12.29
C HIS A 279 -3.31 33.72 -12.75
N THR A 280 -2.48 32.92 -12.07
CA THR A 280 -1.10 32.65 -12.50
C THR A 280 -1.00 31.64 -13.65
N ALA A 281 -1.91 30.67 -13.73
CA ALA A 281 -1.92 29.64 -14.76
C ALA A 281 -2.51 30.13 -16.10
N THR A 282 -3.48 31.04 -16.08
CA THR A 282 -4.16 31.58 -17.27
C THR A 282 -3.19 32.11 -18.33
N PRO A 283 -2.20 32.98 -18.03
CA PRO A 283 -1.25 33.45 -19.04
C PRO A 283 -0.38 32.31 -19.60
N ILE A 284 -0.03 31.32 -18.77
CA ILE A 284 0.76 30.16 -19.20
C ILE A 284 -0.06 29.31 -20.20
N VAL A 285 -1.33 29.06 -19.89
CA VAL A 285 -2.24 28.32 -20.77
C VAL A 285 -2.49 29.08 -22.07
N PHE A 286 -2.71 30.41 -22.02
CA PHE A 286 -2.83 31.21 -23.23
C PHE A 286 -1.58 31.14 -24.11
N LYS A 287 -0.38 31.22 -23.51
CA LYS A 287 0.87 31.07 -24.26
C LYS A 287 1.04 29.69 -24.86
N LEU A 288 0.61 28.65 -24.16
CA LEU A 288 0.60 27.29 -24.68
C LEU A 288 -0.35 27.14 -25.88
N ILE A 289 -1.56 27.70 -25.79
CA ILE A 289 -2.53 27.69 -26.89
C ILE A 289 -2.00 28.45 -28.10
N GLU A 290 -1.41 29.65 -27.90
CA GLU A 290 -0.74 30.40 -28.97
C GLU A 290 0.38 29.59 -29.64
N PHE A 291 1.20 28.90 -28.85
CA PHE A 291 2.27 28.04 -29.34
C PHE A 291 1.73 26.88 -30.18
N VAL A 292 0.71 26.18 -29.70
CA VAL A 292 0.06 25.09 -30.45
C VAL A 292 -0.55 25.61 -31.75
N ASN A 293 -1.26 26.74 -31.71
CA ASN A 293 -1.83 27.34 -32.91
C ASN A 293 -0.76 27.72 -33.95
N ARG A 294 0.42 28.19 -33.52
CA ARG A 294 1.55 28.44 -34.43
C ARG A 294 2.12 27.17 -35.03
N ILE A 295 2.25 26.10 -34.25
CA ILE A 295 2.70 24.79 -34.76
C ILE A 295 1.72 24.28 -35.81
N VAL A 296 0.43 24.28 -35.49
CA VAL A 296 -0.64 23.82 -36.40
C VAL A 296 -0.68 24.68 -37.66
N GLY A 297 -0.58 26.01 -37.54
CA GLY A 297 -0.52 26.92 -38.68
C GLY A 297 0.69 26.68 -39.58
N ALA A 298 1.89 26.52 -39.01
CA ALA A 298 3.10 26.19 -39.76
C ALA A 298 2.98 24.84 -40.46
N PHE A 299 2.38 23.85 -39.80
CA PHE A 299 2.12 22.53 -40.38
C PHE A 299 1.17 22.61 -41.58
N PHE A 300 0.08 23.38 -41.48
CA PHE A 300 -0.83 23.61 -42.62
C PHE A 300 -0.14 24.34 -43.78
N ILE A 301 0.72 25.31 -43.52
CA ILE A 301 1.52 25.99 -44.56
C ILE A 301 2.45 24.98 -45.25
N LEU A 302 3.13 24.14 -44.48
CA LEU A 302 4.00 23.09 -45.02
C LEU A 302 3.19 22.11 -45.88
N LEU A 303 2.01 21.70 -45.42
CA LEU A 303 1.11 20.82 -46.16
C LEU A 303 0.66 21.45 -47.48
N THR A 304 0.30 22.74 -47.49
CA THR A 304 -0.10 23.45 -48.71
C THR A 304 1.05 23.65 -49.69
N MET A 305 2.27 23.88 -49.20
CA MET A 305 3.48 23.91 -50.04
C MET A 305 3.75 22.55 -50.69
N ILE A 306 3.70 21.46 -49.92
CA ILE A 306 3.84 20.10 -50.46
C ILE A 306 2.73 19.83 -51.49
N TRP A 307 1.48 20.13 -51.16
CA TRP A 307 0.35 19.88 -52.07
C TRP A 307 0.49 20.68 -53.38
N LYS A 308 0.89 21.94 -53.31
CA LYS A 308 1.18 22.77 -54.48
C LYS A 308 2.30 22.16 -55.32
N ASP A 309 3.38 21.69 -54.71
CA ASP A 309 4.50 21.12 -55.46
C ASP A 309 4.17 19.74 -56.05
N LEU A 310 3.39 18.93 -55.34
CA LEU A 310 3.08 17.54 -55.71
C LEU A 310 1.91 17.45 -56.71
N VAL A 311 0.91 18.33 -56.61
CA VAL A 311 -0.30 18.32 -57.45
C VAL A 311 -0.26 19.38 -58.53
N VAL A 312 0.10 20.63 -58.21
CA VAL A 312 0.07 21.74 -59.18
C VAL A 312 1.30 21.74 -60.09
N ASN A 313 2.49 21.53 -59.55
CA ASN A 313 3.72 21.53 -60.37
C ASN A 313 3.91 20.23 -61.16
N ARG A 314 3.37 19.09 -60.69
CA ARG A 314 3.43 17.83 -61.44
C ARG A 314 2.57 17.85 -62.72
N GLY A 315 1.51 18.65 -62.76
CA GLY A 315 0.72 18.89 -63.99
C GLY A 315 1.33 19.89 -64.97
N ARG A 316 2.41 20.61 -64.59
CA ARG A 316 3.03 21.66 -65.42
C ARG A 316 4.25 21.16 -66.22
N ASN A 317 4.75 19.97 -65.97
CA ASN A 317 5.90 19.41 -66.67
C ASN A 317 5.57 18.65 -67.97
N ASP A 318 4.31 18.46 -68.34
CA ASP A 318 3.92 17.73 -69.57
C ASP A 318 3.47 18.61 -70.76
N GLY A 319 3.62 19.92 -70.70
CA GLY A 319 3.19 20.79 -71.81
C GLY A 319 4.01 22.06 -71.91
N GLY A 320 4.99 22.05 -72.80
CA GLY A 320 5.91 23.16 -73.04
C GLY A 320 5.20 24.49 -73.28
N ARG A 321 5.61 25.50 -72.52
CA ARG A 321 5.79 26.88 -72.99
C ARG A 321 6.48 27.69 -71.90
N SER A 322 7.75 27.95 -72.13
CA SER A 322 8.53 29.04 -71.56
C SER A 322 7.84 30.36 -71.88
N MET A 323 7.56 31.16 -70.85
CA MET A 323 7.24 32.58 -70.98
C MET A 323 8.16 33.36 -70.03
N PRO A 324 8.67 34.53 -70.45
CA PRO A 324 9.77 35.22 -69.81
C PRO A 324 9.30 35.95 -68.57
N ARG A 325 10.14 35.87 -67.54
CA ARG A 325 9.96 36.53 -66.25
C ARG A 325 10.53 37.93 -66.36
N GLU A 326 9.73 38.87 -66.83
CA GLU A 326 10.05 40.30 -66.77
C GLU A 326 9.07 41.04 -65.85
N GLN A 327 9.66 41.84 -64.96
CA GLN A 327 9.06 42.97 -64.25
C GLN A 327 7.94 42.71 -63.23
N LEU A 328 8.37 42.61 -61.96
CA LEU A 328 7.68 43.26 -60.84
C LEU A 328 8.73 43.75 -59.81
N GLU A 329 9.72 44.51 -60.32
CA GLU A 329 10.50 45.46 -59.54
C GLU A 329 9.73 46.79 -59.46
N ALA A 330 8.65 46.83 -58.68
CA ALA A 330 7.94 48.08 -58.43
C ALA A 330 7.05 48.00 -57.18
N ASN A 331 7.62 47.86 -55.97
CA ASN A 331 7.03 48.49 -54.76
C ASN A 331 7.81 48.40 -53.42
N ASN A 332 9.15 48.38 -53.42
CA ASN A 332 9.90 48.47 -52.14
C ASN A 332 10.36 49.91 -51.81
N ARG A 333 9.45 50.89 -51.92
CA ARG A 333 9.59 52.22 -51.29
C ARG A 333 8.62 52.35 -50.12
N PHE A 334 8.78 51.50 -49.10
CA PHE A 334 8.16 51.75 -47.81
C PHE A 334 9.07 52.61 -46.95
N LYS A 335 8.56 53.82 -46.66
CA LYS A 335 9.12 54.83 -45.76
C LYS A 335 9.57 54.19 -44.45
N SER A 336 10.85 54.33 -44.14
CA SER A 336 11.38 54.10 -42.79
C SER A 336 10.75 55.12 -41.85
N ILE A 337 9.90 54.65 -40.94
CA ILE A 337 9.43 55.46 -39.81
C ILE A 337 10.60 55.54 -38.83
N THR A 338 11.28 56.68 -38.82
CA THR A 338 12.27 57.04 -37.82
C THR A 338 11.54 57.35 -36.51
N TYR A 339 11.68 56.49 -35.50
CA TYR A 339 11.22 56.81 -34.15
C TYR A 339 12.19 57.81 -33.52
N GLU A 340 11.68 59.01 -33.25
CA GLU A 340 12.39 60.05 -32.53
C GLU A 340 12.60 59.61 -31.07
N ARG A 341 13.87 59.47 -30.70
CA ARG A 341 14.34 59.07 -29.38
C ARG A 341 14.29 60.28 -28.45
N SER A 342 13.16 60.50 -27.77
CA SER A 342 13.08 61.52 -26.71
C SER A 342 13.87 61.06 -25.47
N HIS A 343 15.00 61.74 -25.23
CA HIS A 343 15.86 61.59 -24.06
C HIS A 343 15.16 62.02 -22.74
N PRO A 344 15.73 61.63 -21.58
CA PRO A 344 15.03 61.59 -20.30
C PRO A 344 14.96 62.97 -19.63
N HIS A 345 13.80 63.35 -19.12
CA HIS A 345 13.68 64.48 -18.22
C HIS A 345 14.04 64.10 -16.79
N ARG A 346 14.89 64.94 -16.23
CA ARG A 346 15.61 64.84 -14.97
C ARG A 346 14.80 65.56 -13.89
N ARG A 347 14.59 64.87 -12.76
CA ARG A 347 14.40 65.35 -11.37
C ARG A 347 13.31 66.39 -11.05
N SER A 348 12.53 66.07 -10.01
CA SER A 348 12.46 66.90 -8.80
C SER A 348 12.20 66.03 -7.54
N PRO A 349 12.65 66.46 -6.34
CA PRO A 349 12.53 65.70 -5.10
C PRO A 349 11.39 66.20 -4.18
N ARG A 350 11.14 65.39 -3.13
CA ARG A 350 10.66 65.79 -1.79
C ARG A 350 9.14 65.93 -1.60
N TYR A 351 8.57 65.08 -0.74
CA TYR A 351 7.94 65.51 0.52
C TYR A 351 8.00 64.39 1.57
N GLU A 352 8.62 64.71 2.70
CA GLU A 352 8.36 64.10 4.00
C GLU A 352 6.96 64.49 4.50
N SER A 353 6.34 63.60 5.28
CA SER A 353 5.36 63.82 6.36
C SER A 353 4.43 62.60 6.38
N SER A 354 3.92 62.09 7.48
CA SER A 354 4.02 62.38 8.90
C SER A 354 3.20 61.27 9.56
N ASN A 355 3.67 60.75 10.69
CA ASN A 355 2.90 60.28 11.84
C ASN A 355 1.40 60.01 11.65
N TYR A 356 0.97 58.77 11.88
CA TYR A 356 -0.19 58.53 12.74
C TYR A 356 0.11 57.39 13.71
N ARG A 357 -0.11 57.78 14.97
CA ARG A 357 -0.19 57.09 16.26
C ARG A 357 -0.62 55.63 16.27
#